data_AF-A0A2G6WUQ3-F1
#
_entry.id   AF-A0A2G6WUQ3-F1
#
_cell.length_a   1.000
_cell.length_b   1.000
_cell.length_c   1.000
_cell.angle_alpha   90.00
_cell.angle_beta   90.00
_cell.angle_gamma   90.00
#
_symmetry.space_group_name_H-M   'P 1'
#
loop_
_entity.id
_entity.type
_entity.pdbx_description
1 polymer ?
#
loop_
_entity_poly.entity_id
_entity_poly.type
_entity_poly.pdbx_seq_one_letter_code
_entity_poly.pdbx_strand_id
1 'polypeptide(L)'
;MTDAPAPAPKPAQPRNPLHGLTLEAVVTALADYYGWEQLGHLVPIRCFISEPSVGSSLKFLRKTPWARDKVESLYLFMLREQRREQQQQQPPQDPPTR
;
A
#
# COMPACT_ATOMS: atom_id res chain seq x y z
N MET A 1 29.23 14.48 -11.70
CA MET A 1 28.97 13.66 -10.50
C MET A 1 27.46 13.49 -10.41
N THR A 2 27.01 12.24 -10.47
CA THR A 2 25.61 11.80 -10.44
C THR A 2 25.01 12.08 -9.07
N ASP A 3 24.00 12.93 -8.99
CA ASP A 3 23.15 13.05 -7.80
C ASP A 3 21.77 12.47 -8.15
N ALA A 4 21.46 11.34 -7.54
CA ALA A 4 20.14 10.73 -7.58
C ALA A 4 19.39 11.20 -6.34
N PRO A 5 18.26 11.92 -6.46
CA PRO A 5 17.40 12.13 -5.32
C PRO A 5 16.46 10.92 -5.21
N ALA A 6 16.72 10.07 -4.22
CA ALA A 6 15.70 9.16 -3.71
C ALA A 6 14.48 9.98 -3.27
N PRO A 7 13.25 9.71 -3.73
CA PRO A 7 12.10 10.40 -3.21
C PRO A 7 11.72 9.75 -1.87
N ALA A 8 11.92 10.51 -0.79
CA ALA A 8 11.31 10.22 0.50
C ALA A 8 9.78 10.19 0.35
N PRO A 9 9.07 9.19 0.92
CA PRO A 9 7.61 9.18 0.88
C PRO A 9 7.09 10.27 1.83
N LYS A 10 6.29 11.17 1.26
CA LYS A 10 5.66 12.30 1.96
C LYS A 10 4.47 11.78 2.80
N PRO A 11 4.28 12.21 4.06
CA PRO A 11 3.08 11.89 4.80
C PRO A 11 1.88 12.64 4.19
N ALA A 12 0.95 11.89 3.58
CA ALA A 12 -0.25 12.43 2.95
C ALA A 12 -1.35 12.70 3.99
N GLN A 13 -1.82 13.94 4.01
CA GLN A 13 -2.89 14.48 4.86
C GLN A 13 -4.30 14.00 4.44
N PRO A 14 -5.31 14.11 5.32
CA PRO A 14 -6.51 13.29 5.33
C PRO A 14 -7.64 13.91 4.51
N ARG A 15 -8.02 13.23 3.44
CA ARG A 15 -9.34 13.38 2.82
C ARG A 15 -9.66 12.10 2.06
N ASN A 16 -10.29 11.17 2.79
CA ASN A 16 -10.75 9.85 2.36
C ASN A 16 -11.13 9.79 0.87
N PRO A 17 -10.26 9.21 0.00
CA PRO A 17 -10.59 8.93 -1.39
C PRO A 17 -11.01 7.45 -1.57
N LEU A 18 -11.73 6.87 -0.60
CA LEU A 18 -12.12 5.45 -0.61
C LEU A 18 -13.26 5.11 -1.60
N HIS A 19 -13.62 6.01 -2.53
CA HIS A 19 -14.58 5.68 -3.58
C HIS A 19 -13.88 5.10 -4.80
N GLY A 20 -13.97 3.77 -4.98
CA GLY A 20 -13.59 3.08 -6.22
C GLY A 20 -12.22 2.41 -6.22
N LEU A 21 -11.80 1.81 -5.10
CA LEU A 21 -10.50 1.16 -5.02
C LEU A 21 -10.44 -0.06 -5.95
N THR A 22 -9.60 0.03 -6.97
CA THR A 22 -9.35 -1.06 -7.92
C THR A 22 -8.25 -1.99 -7.40
N LEU A 23 -8.19 -3.21 -7.93
CA LEU A 23 -7.07 -4.12 -7.66
C LEU A 23 -5.71 -3.49 -8.03
N GLU A 24 -5.70 -2.60 -9.01
CA GLU A 24 -4.54 -1.80 -9.38
C GLU A 24 -4.12 -0.86 -8.24
N ALA A 25 -5.06 -0.09 -7.69
CA ALA A 25 -4.80 0.79 -6.56
C ALA A 25 -4.30 0.01 -5.32
N VAL A 26 -4.85 -1.18 -5.07
CA VAL A 26 -4.39 -2.07 -4.00
C VAL A 26 -2.92 -2.47 -4.18
N VAL A 27 -2.55 -2.96 -5.36
CA VAL A 27 -1.18 -3.39 -5.64
C VAL A 27 -0.21 -2.21 -5.58
N THR A 28 -0.58 -1.06 -6.15
CA THR A 28 0.24 0.15 -6.10
C THR A 28 0.47 0.61 -4.67
N ALA A 29 -0.59 0.71 -3.85
CA ALA A 29 -0.46 1.14 -2.45
C ALA A 29 0.39 0.16 -1.62
N LEU A 30 0.24 -1.14 -1.83
CA LEU A 30 1.06 -2.15 -1.18
C LEU A 30 2.53 -2.07 -1.60
N ALA A 31 2.79 -1.83 -2.89
CA ALA A 31 4.15 -1.68 -3.41
C ALA A 31 4.80 -0.39 -2.89
N ASP A 32 4.04 0.70 -2.79
CA ASP A 32 4.53 1.98 -2.26
C ASP A 32 4.81 1.90 -0.75
N TYR A 33 4.02 1.13 0.01
CA TYR A 33 4.16 1.02 1.46
C TYR A 33 5.21 -0.02 1.89
N TYR A 34 5.16 -1.23 1.32
CA TYR A 34 6.07 -2.34 1.69
C TYR A 34 7.28 -2.48 0.76
N GLY A 35 7.16 -2.08 -0.49
CA GLY A 35 8.13 -2.42 -1.54
C GLY A 35 7.93 -3.82 -2.11
N TRP A 36 8.40 -4.02 -3.34
CA TRP A 36 8.25 -5.28 -4.08
C TRP A 36 8.95 -6.46 -3.43
N GLU A 37 10.11 -6.23 -2.82
CA GLU A 37 10.87 -7.26 -2.14
C GLU A 37 10.06 -7.84 -0.96
N GLN A 38 9.55 -6.99 -0.07
CA GLN A 38 8.71 -7.42 1.05
C GLN A 38 7.41 -8.08 0.58
N LEU A 39 6.80 -7.57 -0.49
CA LEU A 39 5.62 -8.21 -1.07
C LEU A 39 5.91 -9.63 -1.57
N GLY A 40 7.09 -9.89 -2.15
CA GLY A 40 7.52 -11.23 -2.51
C GLY A 40 7.67 -12.17 -1.31
N HIS A 41 8.00 -11.65 -0.13
CA HIS A 41 8.07 -12.43 1.11
C HIS A 41 6.68 -12.71 1.70
N LEU A 42 5.80 -11.71 1.71
CA LEU A 42 4.43 -11.82 2.25
C LEU A 42 3.52 -12.65 1.33
N VAL A 43 3.69 -12.48 0.02
CA VAL A 43 2.98 -13.18 -1.04
C VAL A 43 4.03 -13.79 -1.97
N PRO A 44 4.40 -15.06 -1.77
CA PRO A 44 5.47 -15.73 -2.52
C PRO A 44 5.02 -16.06 -3.94
N ILE A 45 4.85 -15.02 -4.75
CA ILE A 45 4.51 -15.10 -6.17
C ILE A 45 5.66 -14.53 -7.00
N ARG A 46 5.97 -15.24 -8.08
CA ARG A 46 7.13 -14.93 -8.92
C ARG A 46 7.07 -13.53 -9.55
N CYS A 47 5.87 -12.98 -9.77
CA CYS A 47 5.72 -11.67 -10.38
C CYS A 47 6.30 -10.53 -9.52
N PHE A 48 6.30 -10.66 -8.19
CA PHE A 48 6.88 -9.63 -7.31
C PHE A 48 8.41 -9.68 -7.23
N ILE A 49 9.02 -10.80 -7.61
CA ILE A 49 10.48 -11.01 -7.53
C ILE A 49 11.14 -10.83 -8.90
N SER A 50 10.52 -11.37 -9.96
CA SER A 50 11.11 -11.45 -11.30
C SER A 50 10.77 -10.27 -12.19
N GLU A 51 9.55 -9.73 -12.09
CA GLU A 51 9.09 -8.60 -12.91
C GLU A 51 8.22 -7.65 -12.07
N PRO A 52 8.79 -7.06 -11.01
CA PRO A 52 8.06 -6.22 -10.06
C PRO A 52 7.44 -5.01 -10.77
N SER A 53 6.17 -5.13 -11.14
CA SER A 53 5.41 -4.08 -11.80
C SER A 53 3.92 -4.29 -11.55
N VAL A 54 3.19 -3.18 -11.49
CA VAL A 54 1.73 -3.20 -11.29
C VAL A 54 1.04 -3.96 -12.44
N GLY A 55 1.45 -3.69 -13.68
CA GLY A 55 0.87 -4.35 -14.87
C GLY A 55 1.09 -5.86 -14.92
N SER A 56 2.30 -6.35 -14.63
CA SER A 56 2.60 -7.80 -14.60
C SER A 56 1.85 -8.48 -13.45
N SER A 57 1.81 -7.83 -12.29
CA SER A 57 1.06 -8.30 -11.12
C SER A 57 -0.43 -8.42 -11.41
N LEU A 58 -1.07 -7.40 -12.01
CA LEU A 58 -2.49 -7.47 -12.36
C LEU A 58 -2.80 -8.59 -13.35
N LYS A 59 -1.96 -8.80 -14.37
CA LYS A 59 -2.13 -9.92 -15.31
C LYS A 59 -2.05 -11.26 -14.57
N PHE A 60 -1.15 -11.40 -13.60
CA PHE A 60 -1.01 -12.61 -12.79
C PHE A 60 -2.21 -12.80 -11.84
N LEU A 61 -2.61 -11.77 -11.10
CA LEU A 61 -3.74 -11.80 -10.16
C LEU A 61 -5.10 -11.99 -10.85
N ARG A 62 -5.19 -11.79 -12.16
CA ARG A 62 -6.36 -12.17 -12.98
C ARG A 62 -6.41 -13.66 -13.28
N LYS A 63 -5.26 -14.33 -13.39
CA LYS A 63 -5.15 -15.77 -13.69
C LYS A 63 -5.10 -16.63 -12.42
N THR A 64 -4.74 -16.03 -11.29
CA THR A 64 -4.49 -16.74 -10.03
C THR A 64 -5.37 -16.16 -8.92
N PRO A 65 -6.63 -16.65 -8.75
CA PRO A 65 -7.58 -16.08 -7.79
C PRO A 65 -7.09 -16.07 -6.34
N TRP A 66 -6.52 -17.19 -5.86
CA TRP A 66 -6.02 -17.28 -4.48
C TRP A 66 -4.95 -16.22 -4.16
N ALA A 67 -4.16 -15.82 -5.16
CA ALA A 67 -3.12 -14.80 -4.98
C ALA A 67 -3.74 -13.41 -4.87
N ARG A 68 -4.82 -13.14 -5.61
CA ARG A 68 -5.63 -11.92 -5.46
C ARG A 68 -6.18 -11.80 -4.05
N ASP A 69 -6.84 -12.86 -3.56
CA ASP A 69 -7.44 -12.86 -2.23
C ASP A 69 -6.38 -12.57 -1.14
N LYS A 70 -5.17 -13.10 -1.33
CA LYS A 70 -4.05 -12.86 -0.41
C LYS A 70 -3.53 -11.41 -0.46
N VAL A 71 -3.43 -10.82 -1.65
CA VAL A 71 -3.05 -9.41 -1.83
C VAL A 71 -4.11 -8.48 -1.21
N GLU A 72 -5.39 -8.73 -1.45
CA GLU A 72 -6.48 -7.95 -0.86
C GLU A 72 -6.50 -8.06 0.67
N SER A 73 -6.29 -9.28 1.20
CA SER A 73 -6.18 -9.50 2.65
C SER A 73 -5.02 -8.73 3.27
N LEU A 74 -3.86 -8.69 2.58
CA LEU A 74 -2.70 -7.93 3.04
C LEU A 74 -2.98 -6.43 3.04
N TYR A 75 -3.70 -5.92 2.05
CA TYR A 75 -4.10 -4.52 2.00
C TYR A 75 -5.04 -4.13 3.14
N LEU A 76 -6.00 -5.00 3.49
CA LEU A 76 -6.85 -4.79 4.66
C LEU A 76 -6.05 -4.78 5.97
N PHE A 77 -5.02 -5.62 6.08
CA PHE A 77 -4.11 -5.61 7.22
C PHE A 77 -3.35 -4.28 7.31
N MET A 78 -2.76 -3.82 6.21
CA MET A 78 -2.09 -2.52 6.12
C MET A 78 -3.01 -1.36 6.52
N LEU A 79 -4.25 -1.34 6.03
CA LEU A 79 -5.22 -0.30 6.39
C LEU A 79 -5.58 -0.30 7.88
N ARG A 80 -5.64 -1.47 8.52
CA ARG A 80 -5.89 -1.56 9.97
C ARG A 80 -4.73 -0.96 10.76
N GLU A 81 -3.49 -1.26 10.36
CA GLU A 81 -2.30 -0.72 11.00
C GLU A 81 -2.19 0.80 10.80
N GLN A 82 -2.38 1.29 9.57
CA GLN A 82 -2.40 2.73 9.28
C GLN A 82 -3.47 3.48 10.11
N ARG A 83 -4.66 2.90 10.31
CA ARG A 83 -5.70 3.52 11.15
C ARG A 83 -5.26 3.63 12.61
N ARG A 84 -4.57 2.62 13.14
CA ARG A 84 -4.05 2.62 14.52
C ARG A 84 -2.99 3.70 14.70
N GLU A 85 -2.09 3.83 13.74
CA GLU A 85 -1.04 4.86 13.75
C GLU A 85 -1.62 6.28 13.67
N GLN A 86 -2.60 6.51 12.79
CA GLN A 86 -3.29 7.80 12.67
C GLN A 86 -4.00 8.19 13.98
N GLN A 87 -4.62 7.22 14.66
CA GLN A 87 -5.33 7.47 15.91
C GLN A 87 -4.39 7.80 17.08
N GLN A 88 -3.14 7.34 17.04
CA GLN A 88 -2.10 7.70 18.02
C GLN A 88 -1.43 9.06 17.74
N GLN A 89 -1.48 9.53 16.49
CA GLN A 89 -0.85 10.79 16.07
C GLN A 89 -1.79 12.00 16.15
N GLN A 90 -3.03 11.83 16.63
CA GLN A 90 -3.95 12.94 16.86
C GLN A 90 -3.69 13.52 18.26
N PRO A 91 -3.00 14.67 18.41
CA PRO A 91 -2.92 15.33 19.70
C PRO A 91 -4.35 15.64 20.18
N PRO A 92 -4.61 15.66 21.49
CA PRO A 92 -5.91 16.07 22.02
C PRO A 92 -6.26 17.40 21.36
N GLN A 93 -7.33 17.41 20.57
CA GLN A 93 -7.84 18.66 20.02
C GLN A 93 -8.47 19.38 21.21
N ASP A 94 -7.73 20.30 21.83
CA ASP A 94 -8.31 21.20 22.82
C ASP A 94 -9.52 21.90 22.16
N PRO A 95 -10.70 21.90 22.81
CA PRO A 95 -11.86 22.59 22.28
C PRO A 95 -11.53 24.09 22.17
N PRO A 96 -11.90 24.78 21.07
CA PRO A 96 -11.76 26.22 21.01
C PRO A 96 -12.66 26.80 22.10
N THR A 97 -12.04 27.23 23.21
CA THR A 97 -12.72 28.05 24.21
C THR A 97 -12.80 29.45 23.65
N ARG A 98 -13.93 29.79 23.00
CA ARG A 98 -14.51 31.13 23.07
C ARG A 98 -15.97 31.14 22.64
#